data_AF-A0AAU3W392-F1
#
_entry.id   AF-A0AAU3W392-F1
#
_cell.length_a   1.000
_cell.length_b   1.000
_cell.length_c   1.000
_cell.angle_alpha   90.00
_cell.angle_beta   90.00
_cell.angle_gamma   90.00
#
_symmetry.space_group_name_H-M   'P 1'
#
loop_
_entity.id
_entity.type
_entity.pdbx_description
1 polymer ?
#
loop_
_entity_poly.entity_id
_entity_poly.type
_entity_poly.pdbx_seq_one_letter_code
_entity_poly.pdbx_strand_id
1 'polypeptide(L)'
;MLMLGCTKTPTSNAGRGSSLRALLKLDAGGQHVIVQTFAPEGMPRPTAGHGHVLLEAIWRYFGTYHRWPTFDDIDRELFEGGLQFEVVVQQLCPALLRGLGPDISQLPQGMQELSLTIAGAANCTGAGPAIAVFLGMVRTAASLEPSWRPADRKEQPWMVPGDLANLPGVDPKLLTKEVQFAAAALGQTEPCFRGGSSNPQQLDWSLNFDRTIRPFAGVDRLKDYWRIREQMLGPTRTESDNRPFAKGPTMNEYTVVLPAPVAMPLAPVPPAAGSPETMSVTCNLHPLIAKVAAERFNSGLYVDAVARAFQAVEYRVQTLAGVNEIGERLMGIAFGAKPGPPKLTVTRSTGGSLESEQNGMQFLFKGATGALRNPRMHGPDEKDARDEAEEMLVFASFLMRRLDIEDDKRKAAASGP
;
A
#
# COMPACT_ATOMS: atom_id res chain seq x y z
N MET A 1 48.57 -22.85 -45.15
CA MET A 1 49.49 -21.71 -45.31
C MET A 1 48.69 -20.56 -45.91
N LEU A 2 48.45 -19.52 -45.09
CA LEU A 2 48.01 -18.12 -45.39
C LEU A 2 46.69 -17.90 -46.19
N MET A 3 45.62 -17.33 -45.59
CA MET A 3 45.31 -15.88 -45.37
C MET A 3 45.04 -15.14 -46.70
N LEU A 4 44.02 -14.31 -46.95
CA LEU A 4 43.08 -13.49 -46.18
C LEU A 4 41.99 -12.98 -47.17
N GLY A 5 40.75 -12.75 -46.72
CA GLY A 5 39.70 -12.12 -47.54
C GLY A 5 38.52 -11.65 -46.69
N CYS A 6 38.67 -10.48 -46.10
CA CYS A 6 37.77 -9.82 -45.15
C CYS A 6 36.50 -9.29 -45.86
N THR A 7 35.30 -9.67 -45.41
CA THR A 7 34.08 -8.86 -45.61
C THR A 7 33.23 -8.87 -44.33
N LYS A 8 32.79 -7.67 -43.96
CA LYS A 8 32.20 -7.29 -42.67
C LYS A 8 30.81 -7.90 -42.47
N THR A 9 30.57 -8.40 -41.27
CA THR A 9 29.25 -8.70 -40.70
C THR A 9 28.48 -7.40 -40.39
N PRO A 10 27.20 -7.27 -40.76
CA PRO A 10 26.33 -6.30 -40.13
C PRO A 10 25.83 -6.87 -38.81
N THR A 11 26.18 -6.20 -37.72
CA THR A 11 25.68 -6.43 -36.37
C THR A 11 24.17 -6.14 -36.34
N SER A 12 23.36 -7.17 -36.06
CA SER A 12 21.93 -7.01 -35.81
C SER A 12 21.74 -6.36 -34.44
N ASN A 13 21.54 -5.05 -34.43
CA ASN A 13 21.07 -4.32 -33.26
C ASN A 13 19.54 -4.47 -33.19
N ALA A 14 19.06 -5.65 -32.83
CA ALA A 14 17.65 -5.94 -32.59
C ALA A 14 17.44 -6.09 -31.08
N GLY A 15 16.65 -5.18 -30.49
CA GLY A 15 16.34 -5.22 -29.07
C GLY A 15 16.33 -3.85 -28.39
N ARG A 16 15.81 -2.80 -29.03
CA ARG A 16 15.27 -1.65 -28.28
C ARG A 16 13.78 -1.84 -28.15
N GLY A 17 13.32 -1.81 -26.89
CA GLY A 17 11.94 -2.03 -26.49
C GLY A 17 10.95 -1.25 -27.34
N SER A 18 9.81 -1.88 -27.59
CA SER A 18 8.61 -1.27 -28.13
C SER A 18 8.26 -0.04 -27.28
N SER A 19 8.63 1.15 -27.78
CA SER A 19 8.26 2.44 -27.19
C SER A 19 6.73 2.54 -27.05
N LEU A 20 6.24 3.25 -26.04
CA LEU A 20 4.81 3.58 -25.88
C LEU A 20 4.20 4.16 -27.18
N ARG A 21 5.01 4.85 -27.99
CA ARG A 21 4.63 5.33 -29.34
C ARG A 21 4.22 4.22 -30.32
N ALA A 22 4.70 3.00 -30.15
CA ALA A 22 4.31 1.85 -30.97
C ALA A 22 2.93 1.30 -30.58
N LEU A 23 2.56 1.39 -29.29
CA LEU A 23 1.20 1.09 -28.80
C LEU A 23 0.20 2.19 -29.18
N LEU A 24 0.67 3.43 -29.29
CA LEU A 24 -0.11 4.61 -29.69
C LEU A 24 -0.15 4.86 -31.20
N LYS A 25 0.39 3.97 -32.06
CA LYS A 25 0.22 4.09 -33.52
C LYS A 25 -1.24 3.83 -33.87
N LEU A 26 -2.00 4.92 -33.85
CA LEU A 26 -3.30 5.07 -34.47
C LEU A 26 -3.19 4.60 -35.92
N ASP A 27 -3.97 3.58 -36.29
CA ASP A 27 -4.35 3.44 -37.68
C ASP A 27 -5.25 4.64 -38.03
N ALA A 28 -5.20 5.12 -39.27
CA ALA A 28 -5.69 6.43 -39.71
C ALA A 28 -7.23 6.63 -39.62
N GLY A 29 -7.95 5.82 -38.85
CA GLY A 29 -9.40 5.82 -38.69
C GLY A 29 -9.92 5.85 -37.25
N GLY A 30 -9.09 6.07 -36.22
CA GLY A 30 -9.57 6.34 -34.85
C GLY A 30 -10.28 5.18 -34.15
N GLN A 31 -9.82 3.93 -34.33
CA GLN A 31 -10.29 2.78 -33.55
C GLN A 31 -9.27 2.35 -32.48
N HIS A 32 -9.82 1.96 -31.32
CA HIS A 32 -9.16 1.57 -30.08
C HIS A 32 -7.99 0.60 -30.26
N VAL A 33 -6.90 0.81 -29.51
CA VAL A 33 -5.84 -0.18 -29.30
C VAL A 33 -6.50 -1.47 -28.80
N ILE A 34 -6.44 -2.55 -29.58
CA ILE A 34 -7.00 -3.85 -29.20
C ILE A 34 -6.09 -4.46 -28.14
N VAL A 35 -6.41 -4.20 -26.87
CA VAL A 35 -5.77 -4.89 -25.74
C VAL A 35 -6.48 -6.23 -25.55
N GLN A 36 -5.74 -7.34 -25.71
CA GLN A 36 -6.28 -8.67 -25.47
C GLN A 36 -6.43 -8.89 -23.96
N THR A 37 -7.64 -8.66 -23.45
CA THR A 37 -7.98 -8.92 -22.04
C THR A 37 -8.38 -10.38 -21.83
N PHE A 38 -7.86 -10.97 -20.75
CA PHE A 38 -8.25 -12.28 -20.22
C PHE A 38 -9.28 -12.16 -19.07
N ALA A 39 -9.66 -10.94 -18.69
CA ALA A 39 -10.60 -10.70 -17.61
C ALA A 39 -11.99 -11.28 -17.98
N PRO A 40 -12.53 -12.26 -17.23
CA PRO A 40 -13.85 -12.80 -17.49
C PRO A 40 -14.95 -11.76 -17.21
N GLU A 41 -16.16 -12.03 -17.70
CA GLU A 41 -17.35 -11.24 -17.36
C GLU A 41 -17.55 -11.16 -15.84
N GLY A 42 -17.75 -9.93 -15.35
CA GLY A 42 -17.88 -9.61 -13.92
C GLY A 42 -16.56 -9.29 -13.21
N MET A 43 -15.41 -9.49 -13.85
CA MET A 43 -14.12 -9.01 -13.32
C MET A 43 -13.88 -7.56 -13.75
N PRO A 44 -13.36 -6.69 -12.87
CA PRO A 44 -13.13 -5.28 -13.20
C PRO A 44 -12.21 -5.07 -14.40
N ARG A 45 -12.47 -3.99 -15.13
CA ARG A 45 -11.72 -3.52 -16.29
C ARG A 45 -11.56 -2.01 -16.25
N PRO A 46 -10.57 -1.47 -16.97
CA PRO A 46 -10.52 -0.04 -17.24
C PRO A 46 -11.78 0.45 -17.96
N THR A 47 -12.27 1.64 -17.59
CA THR A 47 -13.46 2.23 -18.22
C THR A 47 -13.18 2.80 -19.62
N ALA A 48 -11.90 3.03 -19.96
CA ALA A 48 -11.46 3.48 -21.28
C ALA A 48 -10.03 3.02 -21.61
N GLY A 49 -9.61 3.29 -22.85
CA GLY A 49 -8.38 2.75 -23.43
C GLY A 49 -7.08 3.18 -22.74
N HIS A 50 -7.01 4.39 -22.17
CA HIS A 50 -5.77 4.83 -21.51
C HIS A 50 -5.52 4.07 -20.21
N GLY A 51 -6.56 3.66 -19.47
CA GLY A 51 -6.39 2.82 -18.29
C GLY A 51 -5.72 1.48 -18.64
N HIS A 52 -6.05 0.89 -19.80
CA HIS A 52 -5.32 -0.27 -20.29
C HIS A 52 -3.84 0.04 -20.58
N VAL A 53 -3.54 1.21 -21.15
CA VAL A 53 -2.14 1.63 -21.38
C VAL A 53 -1.35 1.71 -20.06
N LEU A 54 -1.96 2.24 -18.99
CA LEU A 54 -1.34 2.28 -17.66
C LEU A 54 -1.09 0.87 -17.09
N LEU A 55 -2.08 -0.03 -17.14
CA LEU A 55 -1.88 -1.40 -16.67
C LEU A 55 -0.79 -2.13 -17.47
N GLU A 56 -0.78 -1.96 -18.79
CA GLU A 56 0.22 -2.57 -19.67
C GLU A 56 1.63 -2.00 -19.41
N ALA A 57 1.77 -0.70 -19.16
CA ALA A 57 3.04 -0.08 -18.77
C ALA A 57 3.60 -0.71 -17.50
N ILE A 58 2.76 -0.88 -16.47
CA ILE A 58 3.15 -1.52 -15.20
C ILE A 58 3.56 -2.98 -15.42
N TRP A 59 2.75 -3.75 -16.15
CA TRP A 59 3.04 -5.17 -16.42
C TRP A 59 4.33 -5.36 -17.23
N ARG A 60 4.54 -4.53 -18.25
CA ARG A 60 5.74 -4.56 -19.09
C ARG A 60 7.00 -4.17 -18.31
N TYR A 61 6.90 -3.17 -17.44
CA TYR A 61 8.00 -2.81 -16.54
C TYR A 61 8.36 -4.00 -15.64
N PHE A 62 7.37 -4.62 -15.01
CA PHE A 62 7.57 -5.81 -14.18
C PHE A 62 8.22 -6.95 -14.97
N GLY A 63 7.74 -7.24 -16.17
CA GLY A 63 8.31 -8.29 -17.02
C GLY A 63 9.76 -8.03 -17.44
N THR A 64 10.16 -6.76 -17.52
CA THR A 64 11.53 -6.36 -17.91
C THR A 64 12.50 -6.37 -16.73
N TYR A 65 12.06 -5.89 -15.56
CA TYR A 65 12.93 -5.62 -14.42
C TYR A 65 12.73 -6.59 -13.24
N HIS A 66 11.75 -7.49 -13.32
CA HIS A 66 11.37 -8.42 -12.25
C HIS A 66 11.11 -7.73 -10.90
N ARG A 67 10.58 -6.51 -10.96
CA ARG A 67 10.15 -5.72 -9.80
C ARG A 67 8.99 -4.82 -10.22
N TRP A 68 8.11 -4.50 -9.29
CA TRP A 68 7.06 -3.52 -9.54
C TRP A 68 7.68 -2.12 -9.71
N PRO A 69 7.15 -1.30 -10.64
CA PRO A 69 7.64 0.05 -10.86
C PRO A 69 7.27 0.98 -9.70
N THR A 70 8.00 2.09 -9.57
CA THR A 70 7.54 3.22 -8.76
C THR A 70 6.57 4.10 -9.54
N PHE A 71 5.91 5.03 -8.85
CA PHE A 71 5.14 6.09 -9.51
C PHE A 71 5.99 6.86 -10.53
N ASP A 72 7.18 7.34 -10.15
CA ASP A 72 8.05 8.12 -11.04
C ASP A 72 8.46 7.36 -12.32
N ASP A 73 8.65 6.04 -12.22
CA ASP A 73 8.97 5.20 -13.38
C ASP A 73 7.84 5.21 -14.41
N ILE A 74 6.60 5.11 -13.95
CA ILE A 74 5.41 5.06 -14.80
C ILE A 74 4.98 6.44 -15.27
N ASP A 75 5.01 7.45 -14.38
CA ASP A 75 4.64 8.81 -14.72
C ASP A 75 5.54 9.36 -15.84
N ARG A 76 6.85 9.14 -15.75
CA ARG A 76 7.80 9.51 -16.83
C ARG A 76 7.47 8.84 -18.15
N GLU A 77 7.14 7.54 -18.11
CA GLU A 77 6.80 6.78 -19.31
C GLU A 77 5.49 7.28 -19.95
N LEU A 78 4.47 7.56 -19.15
CA LEU A 78 3.21 8.13 -19.62
C LEU A 78 3.41 9.53 -20.20
N PHE A 79 4.21 10.37 -19.54
CA PHE A 79 4.51 11.73 -19.98
C PHE A 79 5.23 11.74 -21.33
N GLU A 80 6.19 10.85 -21.56
CA GLU A 80 6.84 10.67 -22.87
C GLU A 80 5.83 10.27 -23.98
N GLY A 81 4.75 9.60 -23.58
CA GLY A 81 3.60 9.23 -24.42
C GLY A 81 2.55 10.32 -24.59
N GLY A 82 2.68 11.47 -23.92
CA GLY A 82 1.70 12.55 -23.92
C GLY A 82 0.46 12.30 -23.04
N LEU A 83 0.57 11.39 -22.06
CA LEU A 83 -0.47 11.08 -21.10
C LEU A 83 -0.11 11.63 -19.71
N GLN A 84 -1.12 12.04 -18.95
CA GLN A 84 -0.99 12.48 -17.57
C GLN A 84 -1.51 11.40 -16.62
N PHE A 85 -0.72 10.98 -15.65
CA PHE A 85 -1.08 9.88 -14.75
C PHE A 85 -2.43 10.12 -14.05
N GLU A 86 -2.66 11.35 -13.59
CA GLU A 86 -3.88 11.81 -12.90
C GLU A 86 -5.14 11.55 -13.71
N VAL A 87 -5.03 11.69 -15.04
CA VAL A 87 -6.15 11.53 -15.96
C VAL A 87 -6.37 10.06 -16.27
N VAL A 88 -5.27 9.32 -16.46
CA VAL A 88 -5.33 7.91 -16.84
C VAL A 88 -5.81 7.03 -15.68
N VAL A 89 -5.34 7.30 -14.47
CA VAL A 89 -5.67 6.49 -13.28
C VAL A 89 -7.14 6.53 -12.92
N GLN A 90 -7.88 7.59 -13.28
CA GLN A 90 -9.33 7.71 -13.08
C GLN A 90 -10.12 6.68 -13.90
N GLN A 91 -9.49 6.05 -14.90
CA GLN A 91 -10.10 4.98 -15.69
C GLN A 91 -9.95 3.61 -15.02
N LEU A 92 -9.19 3.50 -13.92
CA LEU A 92 -8.99 2.27 -13.18
C LEU A 92 -9.84 2.26 -11.90
N CYS A 93 -10.02 1.11 -11.26
CA CYS A 93 -10.58 1.02 -9.91
C CYS A 93 -9.57 0.36 -8.94
N PRO A 94 -9.77 0.48 -7.61
CA PRO A 94 -8.88 -0.13 -6.59
C PRO A 94 -8.77 -1.65 -6.68
N ALA A 95 -9.67 -2.30 -7.42
CA ALA A 95 -9.61 -3.73 -7.67
C ALA A 95 -8.48 -4.13 -8.61
N LEU A 96 -7.99 -3.21 -9.46
CA LEU A 96 -7.02 -3.48 -10.53
C LEU A 96 -5.57 -3.26 -10.07
N LEU A 97 -5.34 -2.27 -9.22
CA LEU A 97 -4.02 -1.75 -8.90
C LEU A 97 -3.87 -1.52 -7.39
N ARG A 98 -2.69 -1.87 -6.86
CA ARG A 98 -2.23 -1.56 -5.50
C ARG A 98 -1.17 -0.46 -5.55
N GLY A 99 -0.87 0.11 -4.38
CA GLY A 99 0.10 1.19 -4.29
C GLY A 99 -0.51 2.57 -4.53
N LEU A 100 -1.84 2.67 -4.61
CA LEU A 100 -2.58 3.93 -4.63
C LEU A 100 -3.44 4.04 -3.38
N GLY A 101 -3.43 5.23 -2.77
CA GLY A 101 -4.39 5.58 -1.74
C GLY A 101 -5.82 5.68 -2.32
N PRO A 102 -6.85 5.55 -1.48
CA PRO A 102 -8.24 5.82 -1.89
C PRO A 102 -8.51 7.30 -2.20
N ASP A 103 -7.57 8.18 -1.85
CA ASP A 103 -7.56 9.60 -2.18
C ASP A 103 -6.30 9.89 -3.00
N ILE A 104 -6.48 10.22 -4.28
CA ILE A 104 -5.40 10.64 -5.19
C ILE A 104 -5.36 12.16 -5.40
N SER A 105 -6.04 12.94 -4.55
CA SER A 105 -5.90 14.41 -4.55
C SER A 105 -4.46 14.85 -4.25
N GLN A 106 -3.74 14.03 -3.49
CA GLN A 106 -2.29 14.02 -3.46
C GLN A 106 -1.82 12.80 -4.26
N LEU A 107 -1.22 13.07 -5.41
CA LEU A 107 -0.63 12.00 -6.22
C LEU A 107 0.41 11.25 -5.39
N PRO A 108 0.51 9.92 -5.53
CA PRO A 108 1.67 9.20 -5.03
C PRO A 108 2.94 9.92 -5.50
N GLN A 109 3.91 10.14 -4.61
CA GLN A 109 5.15 10.84 -4.95
C GLN A 109 6.34 9.90 -4.86
N GLY A 110 7.29 10.06 -5.77
CA GLY A 110 8.61 9.47 -5.69
C GLY A 110 8.61 7.94 -5.79
N MET A 111 9.09 7.28 -4.75
CA MET A 111 9.44 5.85 -4.74
C MET A 111 8.28 4.91 -4.40
N GLN A 112 7.04 5.40 -4.40
CA GLN A 112 5.87 4.57 -4.09
C GLN A 112 5.67 3.49 -5.16
N GLU A 113 5.70 2.23 -4.73
CA GLU A 113 5.56 1.07 -5.62
C GLU A 113 4.12 0.89 -6.11
N LEU A 114 3.95 0.66 -7.41
CA LEU A 114 2.68 0.36 -8.06
C LEU A 114 2.66 -1.10 -8.51
N SER A 115 1.77 -1.90 -7.93
CA SER A 115 1.71 -3.35 -8.18
C SER A 115 0.34 -3.81 -8.65
N LEU A 116 0.30 -4.68 -9.65
CA LEU A 116 -0.96 -5.21 -10.17
C LEU A 116 -1.56 -6.24 -9.23
N THR A 117 -2.89 -6.21 -9.14
CA THR A 117 -3.68 -7.35 -8.66
C THR A 117 -3.84 -8.38 -9.79
N ILE A 118 -4.42 -9.54 -9.47
CA ILE A 118 -4.81 -10.52 -10.49
C ILE A 118 -5.81 -9.94 -11.51
N ALA A 119 -6.68 -9.01 -11.09
CA ALA A 119 -7.62 -8.34 -11.99
C ALA A 119 -6.93 -7.34 -12.92
N GLY A 120 -5.94 -6.61 -12.39
CA GLY A 120 -5.08 -5.73 -13.19
C GLY A 120 -4.34 -6.52 -14.26
N ALA A 121 -3.66 -7.59 -13.85
CA ALA A 121 -2.93 -8.46 -14.77
C ALA A 121 -3.83 -9.13 -15.81
N ALA A 122 -5.07 -9.50 -15.47
CA ALA A 122 -6.03 -10.06 -16.41
C ALA A 122 -6.39 -9.10 -17.56
N ASN A 123 -6.14 -7.79 -17.40
CA ASN A 123 -6.35 -6.78 -18.42
C ASN A 123 -5.08 -6.46 -19.23
N CYS A 124 -3.98 -7.18 -19.01
CA CYS A 124 -2.70 -7.00 -19.70
C CYS A 124 -2.42 -8.10 -20.72
N THR A 125 -1.74 -7.73 -21.79
CA THR A 125 -1.32 -8.67 -22.83
C THR A 125 -0.20 -9.56 -22.29
N GLY A 126 -0.26 -10.87 -22.58
CA GLY A 126 0.79 -11.82 -22.18
C GLY A 126 0.81 -12.19 -20.69
N ALA A 127 -0.14 -11.73 -19.87
CA ALA A 127 -0.23 -12.12 -18.46
C ALA A 127 -0.83 -13.53 -18.24
N GLY A 128 -1.44 -14.13 -19.28
CA GLY A 128 -2.11 -15.43 -19.22
C GLY A 128 -1.30 -16.57 -18.58
N PRO A 129 -0.02 -16.80 -18.96
CA PRO A 129 0.84 -17.78 -18.30
C PRO A 129 0.98 -17.59 -16.79
N ALA A 130 1.22 -16.35 -16.33
CA ALA A 130 1.37 -16.03 -14.92
C ALA A 130 0.06 -16.26 -14.15
N ILE A 131 -1.08 -15.91 -14.75
CA ILE A 131 -2.41 -16.16 -14.18
C ILE A 131 -2.69 -17.67 -14.05
N ALA A 132 -2.35 -18.46 -15.07
CA ALA A 132 -2.54 -19.91 -15.04
C ALA A 132 -1.70 -20.57 -13.93
N VAL A 133 -0.42 -20.17 -13.80
CA VAL A 133 0.46 -20.65 -12.73
C VAL A 133 -0.02 -20.17 -11.37
N PHE A 134 -0.51 -18.93 -11.24
CA PHE A 134 -1.10 -18.40 -10.00
C PHE A 134 -2.28 -19.25 -9.51
N LEU A 135 -3.21 -19.63 -10.39
CA LEU A 135 -4.32 -20.51 -10.01
C LEU A 135 -3.82 -21.89 -9.54
N GLY A 136 -2.76 -22.41 -10.18
CA GLY A 136 -2.08 -23.61 -9.72
C GLY A 136 -1.44 -23.46 -8.34
N MET A 137 -0.77 -22.33 -8.06
CA MET A 137 -0.23 -22.02 -6.74
C MET A 137 -1.31 -22.01 -5.67
N VAL A 138 -2.46 -21.41 -5.95
CA VAL A 138 -3.60 -21.35 -5.03
C VAL A 138 -4.10 -22.75 -4.66
N ARG A 139 -4.26 -23.65 -5.64
CA ARG A 139 -4.65 -25.05 -5.40
C ARG A 139 -3.60 -25.84 -4.62
N THR A 140 -2.32 -25.59 -4.90
CA THR A 140 -1.21 -26.23 -4.18
C THR A 140 -1.14 -25.77 -2.74
N ALA A 141 -1.21 -24.47 -2.48
CA ALA A 141 -1.26 -23.93 -1.13
C ALA A 141 -2.44 -24.51 -0.33
N ALA A 142 -3.62 -24.64 -0.96
CA ALA A 142 -4.77 -25.28 -0.35
C ALA A 142 -4.58 -26.76 -0.03
N SER A 143 -3.76 -27.47 -0.82
CA SER A 143 -3.42 -28.87 -0.58
C SER A 143 -2.33 -29.04 0.49
N LEU A 144 -1.40 -28.08 0.58
CA LEU A 144 -0.32 -28.08 1.57
C LEU A 144 -0.82 -27.75 2.98
N GLU A 145 -1.71 -26.76 3.11
CA GLU A 145 -2.15 -26.21 4.41
C GLU A 145 -2.64 -27.26 5.42
N PRO A 146 -3.49 -28.26 5.06
CA PRO A 146 -3.97 -29.25 6.04
C PRO A 146 -2.87 -30.20 6.55
N SER A 147 -1.85 -30.43 5.72
CA SER A 147 -0.73 -31.32 6.03
C SER A 147 0.41 -30.62 6.76
N TRP A 148 0.39 -29.27 6.80
CA TRP A 148 1.43 -28.49 7.44
C TRP A 148 1.50 -28.78 8.95
N ARG A 149 2.72 -29.02 9.45
CA ARG A 149 3.00 -29.22 10.87
C ARG A 149 4.15 -28.28 11.24
N PRO A 150 3.85 -27.13 11.88
CA PRO A 150 4.87 -26.15 12.20
C PRO A 150 5.78 -26.69 13.31
N ALA A 151 7.09 -26.43 13.21
CA ALA A 151 8.06 -26.78 14.25
C ALA A 151 7.98 -25.79 15.43
N ASP A 152 7.74 -24.52 15.13
CA ASP A 152 7.42 -23.46 16.09
C ASP A 152 5.97 -22.98 15.89
N ARG A 153 5.21 -22.75 16.96
CA ARG A 153 3.84 -22.22 16.93
C ARG A 153 3.71 -20.88 16.17
N LYS A 154 4.81 -20.16 15.93
CA LYS A 154 4.85 -18.91 15.17
C LYS A 154 5.01 -19.11 13.67
N GLU A 155 5.36 -20.29 13.21
CA GLU A 155 5.50 -20.59 11.79
C GLU A 155 4.13 -20.64 11.10
N GLN A 156 4.08 -20.05 9.92
CA GLN A 156 2.93 -20.14 9.01
C GLN A 156 3.28 -21.10 7.88
N PRO A 157 2.28 -21.79 7.29
CA PRO A 157 2.52 -22.56 6.08
C PRO A 157 2.92 -21.62 4.95
N TRP A 158 3.91 -22.06 4.19
CA TRP A 158 4.46 -21.33 3.07
C TRP A 158 4.76 -22.29 1.93
N MET A 159 4.95 -21.74 0.75
CA MET A 159 5.33 -22.49 -0.44
C MET A 159 6.45 -21.80 -1.21
N VAL A 160 7.21 -22.61 -1.96
CA VAL A 160 8.39 -22.24 -2.75
C VAL A 160 8.30 -22.78 -4.18
N PRO A 161 9.22 -22.35 -5.09
CA PRO A 161 9.32 -22.92 -6.42
C PRO A 161 9.28 -24.45 -6.49
N GLY A 162 9.93 -25.14 -5.53
CA GLY A 162 9.98 -26.60 -5.48
C GLY A 162 8.62 -27.28 -5.31
N ASP A 163 7.65 -26.61 -4.69
CA ASP A 163 6.32 -27.17 -4.43
C ASP A 163 5.44 -27.23 -5.68
N LEU A 164 5.84 -26.53 -6.76
CA LEU A 164 5.09 -26.50 -8.02
C LEU A 164 5.41 -27.65 -8.97
N ALA A 165 6.29 -28.58 -8.58
CA ALA A 165 6.78 -29.63 -9.48
C ALA A 165 5.68 -30.52 -10.08
N ASN A 166 4.51 -30.62 -9.43
CA ASN A 166 3.40 -31.48 -9.85
C ASN A 166 2.03 -30.75 -9.83
N LEU A 167 1.96 -29.52 -10.35
CA LEU A 167 0.69 -28.77 -10.40
C LEU A 167 -0.37 -29.47 -11.27
N PRO A 168 -1.51 -29.91 -10.69
CA PRO A 168 -2.60 -30.43 -11.51
C PRO A 168 -3.22 -29.29 -12.33
N GLY A 169 -3.40 -29.49 -13.63
CA GLY A 169 -4.12 -28.57 -14.52
C GLY A 169 -3.33 -27.36 -15.05
N VAL A 170 -2.01 -27.31 -14.86
CA VAL A 170 -1.13 -26.30 -15.48
C VAL A 170 -0.19 -26.99 -16.47
N ASP A 171 -0.07 -26.47 -17.69
CA ASP A 171 0.89 -27.00 -18.67
C ASP A 171 2.32 -26.88 -18.09
N PRO A 172 3.07 -27.98 -17.97
CA PRO A 172 4.44 -27.96 -17.46
C PRO A 172 5.36 -26.98 -18.19
N LYS A 173 5.08 -26.66 -19.46
CA LYS A 173 5.84 -25.67 -20.25
C LYS A 173 5.71 -24.25 -19.70
N LEU A 174 4.66 -23.96 -18.93
CA LEU A 174 4.44 -22.65 -18.31
C LEU A 174 5.23 -22.49 -17.00
N LEU A 175 5.84 -23.55 -16.47
CA LEU A 175 6.56 -23.51 -15.18
C LEU A 175 8.01 -23.01 -15.32
N THR A 176 8.26 -22.05 -16.21
CA THR A 176 9.56 -21.36 -16.23
C THR A 176 9.74 -20.51 -14.96
N LYS A 177 10.99 -20.22 -14.58
CA LYS A 177 11.27 -19.43 -13.38
C LYS A 177 10.61 -18.05 -13.44
N GLU A 178 10.60 -17.43 -14.61
CA GLU A 178 10.06 -16.10 -14.85
C GLU A 178 8.54 -16.08 -14.68
N VAL A 179 7.84 -17.09 -15.21
CA VAL A 179 6.38 -17.20 -15.08
C VAL A 179 5.98 -17.51 -13.64
N GLN A 180 6.71 -18.42 -12.98
CA GLN A 180 6.49 -18.69 -11.55
C GLN A 180 6.73 -17.44 -10.70
N PHE A 181 7.82 -16.71 -10.94
CA PHE A 181 8.11 -15.48 -10.22
C PHE A 181 7.04 -14.41 -10.43
N ALA A 182 6.56 -14.23 -11.67
CA ALA A 182 5.47 -13.32 -11.98
C ALA A 182 4.16 -13.72 -11.29
N ALA A 183 3.81 -15.01 -11.30
CA ALA A 183 2.65 -15.53 -10.60
C ALA A 183 2.75 -15.31 -9.08
N ALA A 184 3.93 -15.49 -8.49
CA ALA A 184 4.16 -15.24 -7.08
C ALA A 184 4.05 -13.75 -6.72
N ALA A 185 4.57 -12.86 -7.57
CA ALA A 185 4.43 -11.42 -7.38
C ALA A 185 2.97 -10.96 -7.39
N LEU A 186 2.13 -11.54 -8.25
CA LEU A 186 0.67 -11.34 -8.20
C LEU A 186 0.07 -11.95 -6.94
N GLY A 187 0.54 -13.13 -6.52
CA GLY A 187 0.09 -13.77 -5.28
C GLY A 187 0.28 -12.91 -4.03
N GLN A 188 1.36 -12.13 -3.96
CA GLN A 188 1.62 -11.24 -2.83
C GLN A 188 0.59 -10.11 -2.67
N THR A 189 -0.10 -9.71 -3.75
CA THR A 189 -1.12 -8.65 -3.71
C THR A 189 -2.53 -9.17 -3.43
N GLU A 190 -2.71 -10.50 -3.52
CA GLU A 190 -3.99 -11.19 -3.43
C GLU A 190 -4.32 -11.68 -2.01
N PRO A 191 -5.61 -11.60 -1.58
CA PRO A 191 -6.02 -11.85 -0.20
C PRO A 191 -5.97 -13.32 0.23
N CYS A 192 -5.85 -14.24 -0.73
CA CYS A 192 -5.70 -15.67 -0.46
C CYS A 192 -4.32 -16.01 0.12
N PHE A 193 -3.33 -15.13 -0.07
CA PHE A 193 -2.00 -15.23 0.52
C PHE A 193 -1.81 -14.16 1.60
N ARG A 194 -0.84 -14.37 2.49
CA ARG A 194 -0.49 -13.51 3.64
C ARG A 194 0.82 -12.76 3.41
N GLY A 195 1.05 -12.38 2.17
CA GLY A 195 2.31 -11.84 1.68
C GLY A 195 3.32 -12.94 1.38
N GLY A 196 4.58 -12.55 1.25
CA GLY A 196 5.64 -13.44 0.80
C GLY A 196 7.00 -12.75 0.79
N SER A 197 7.96 -13.42 0.17
CA SER A 197 9.26 -12.83 -0.15
C SER A 197 9.57 -13.07 -1.62
N SER A 198 10.39 -12.21 -2.20
CA SER A 198 10.85 -12.33 -3.58
C SER A 198 12.28 -11.83 -3.72
N ASN A 199 13.09 -12.57 -4.48
CA ASN A 199 14.46 -12.23 -4.84
C ASN A 199 14.54 -12.13 -6.37
N PRO A 200 14.46 -10.91 -6.94
CA PRO A 200 14.49 -10.70 -8.39
C PRO A 200 15.77 -11.21 -9.08
N GLN A 201 16.91 -11.21 -8.39
CA GLN A 201 18.18 -11.63 -8.98
C GLN A 201 18.25 -13.14 -9.20
N GLN A 202 17.59 -13.91 -8.34
CA GLN A 202 17.57 -15.38 -8.39
C GLN A 202 16.25 -15.94 -8.95
N LEU A 203 15.26 -15.06 -9.16
CA LEU A 203 13.87 -15.43 -9.45
C LEU A 203 13.30 -16.38 -8.39
N ASP A 204 13.74 -16.21 -7.15
CA ASP A 204 13.28 -17.00 -6.02
C ASP A 204 12.15 -16.28 -5.29
N TRP A 205 11.26 -17.05 -4.67
CA TRP A 205 10.07 -16.51 -4.03
C TRP A 205 9.52 -17.44 -2.96
N SER A 206 8.76 -16.87 -2.03
CA SER A 206 7.90 -17.61 -1.13
C SER A 206 6.54 -16.93 -1.00
N LEU A 207 5.50 -17.72 -0.78
CA LEU A 207 4.17 -17.22 -0.44
C LEU A 207 3.69 -17.84 0.86
N ASN A 208 3.25 -16.99 1.79
CA ASN A 208 2.65 -17.42 3.05
C ASN A 208 1.14 -17.55 2.89
N PHE A 209 0.53 -18.49 3.59
CA PHE A 209 -0.92 -18.64 3.60
C PHE A 209 -1.40 -19.13 4.97
N ASP A 210 -2.71 -19.19 5.15
CA ASP A 210 -3.35 -19.74 6.34
C ASP A 210 -4.64 -20.48 5.93
N ARG A 211 -5.46 -20.88 6.90
CA ARG A 211 -6.74 -21.58 6.66
C ARG A 211 -7.67 -20.89 5.65
N THR A 212 -7.50 -19.61 5.35
CA THR A 212 -8.31 -18.88 4.35
C THR A 212 -8.01 -19.27 2.91
N ILE A 213 -6.96 -20.07 2.66
CA ILE A 213 -6.70 -20.63 1.33
C ILE A 213 -7.68 -21.76 0.96
N ARG A 214 -8.29 -22.43 1.96
CA ARG A 214 -9.10 -23.64 1.76
C ARG A 214 -10.29 -23.49 0.81
N PRO A 215 -11.05 -22.37 0.81
CA PRO A 215 -12.15 -22.18 -0.13
C PRO A 215 -11.70 -22.21 -1.60
N PHE A 216 -10.42 -21.99 -1.88
CA PHE A 216 -9.89 -21.97 -3.24
C PHE A 216 -9.35 -23.33 -3.73
N ALA A 217 -9.46 -24.41 -2.95
CA ALA A 217 -8.85 -25.71 -3.25
C ALA A 217 -9.25 -26.30 -4.63
N GLY A 218 -10.46 -26.02 -5.09
CA GLY A 218 -10.99 -26.52 -6.38
C GLY A 218 -11.06 -25.46 -7.48
N VAL A 219 -10.28 -24.38 -7.38
CA VAL A 219 -10.38 -23.26 -8.33
C VAL A 219 -9.46 -23.46 -9.52
N ASP A 220 -10.05 -23.79 -10.67
CA ASP A 220 -9.33 -23.96 -11.95
C ASP A 220 -9.47 -22.76 -12.89
N ARG A 221 -10.51 -21.95 -12.71
CA ARG A 221 -10.82 -20.82 -13.60
C ARG A 221 -10.72 -19.50 -12.86
N LEU A 222 -10.22 -18.48 -13.56
CA LEU A 222 -10.09 -17.13 -13.01
C LEU A 222 -11.43 -16.54 -12.56
N LYS A 223 -12.54 -16.86 -13.26
CA LYS A 223 -13.89 -16.42 -12.88
C LYS A 223 -14.31 -16.98 -11.52
N ASP A 224 -13.98 -18.25 -11.24
CA ASP A 224 -14.31 -18.91 -9.97
C ASP A 224 -13.44 -18.36 -8.83
N TYR A 225 -12.16 -18.11 -9.12
CA TYR A 225 -11.26 -17.42 -8.19
C TYR A 225 -11.84 -16.07 -7.77
N TRP A 226 -12.21 -15.24 -8.75
CA TRP A 226 -12.70 -13.88 -8.51
C TRP A 226 -13.98 -13.88 -7.66
N ARG A 227 -14.93 -14.77 -7.97
CA ARG A 227 -16.17 -14.92 -7.18
C ARG A 227 -15.90 -15.23 -5.71
N ILE A 228 -14.99 -16.16 -5.43
CA ILE A 228 -14.66 -16.54 -4.04
C ILE A 228 -13.92 -15.39 -3.33
N ARG A 229 -13.03 -14.70 -4.05
CA ARG A 229 -12.32 -13.52 -3.54
C ARG A 229 -13.29 -12.40 -3.12
N GLU A 230 -14.31 -12.12 -3.93
CA GLU A 230 -15.34 -11.10 -3.60
C GLU A 230 -16.18 -11.51 -2.39
N GLN A 231 -16.49 -12.80 -2.23
CA GLN A 231 -17.19 -13.28 -1.03
C GLN A 231 -16.39 -13.05 0.25
N MET A 232 -15.05 -13.07 0.17
CA MET A 232 -14.17 -12.83 1.33
C MET A 232 -13.99 -11.35 1.66
N LEU A 233 -13.86 -10.49 0.65
CA LEU A 233 -13.55 -9.06 0.84
C LEU A 233 -14.79 -8.15 0.80
N GLY A 234 -15.93 -8.66 0.34
CA GLY A 234 -17.08 -7.86 -0.07
C GLY A 234 -16.95 -7.35 -1.51
N PRO A 235 -18.03 -6.76 -2.08
CA PRO A 235 -18.00 -6.21 -3.42
C PRO A 235 -16.97 -5.08 -3.50
N THR A 236 -16.07 -5.15 -4.48
CA THR A 236 -15.09 -4.08 -4.72
C THR A 236 -15.78 -2.96 -5.50
N ARG A 237 -15.48 -1.69 -5.19
CA ARG A 237 -15.98 -0.51 -5.94
C ARG A 237 -15.86 -0.77 -7.45
N THR A 238 -17.00 -0.79 -8.13
CA THR A 238 -17.15 -1.25 -9.52
C THR A 238 -16.77 -0.15 -10.53
N GLU A 239 -16.63 -0.56 -11.79
CA GLU A 239 -16.38 0.29 -12.97
C GLU A 239 -17.30 1.52 -13.10
N SER A 240 -18.44 1.51 -12.42
CA SER A 240 -19.48 2.55 -12.43
C SER A 240 -19.21 3.75 -11.51
N ASP A 241 -18.16 3.73 -10.68
CA ASP A 241 -17.80 4.88 -9.86
C ASP A 241 -17.21 5.98 -10.76
N ASN A 242 -17.86 7.15 -10.82
CA ASN A 242 -17.40 8.26 -11.67
C ASN A 242 -16.00 8.78 -11.31
N ARG A 243 -15.47 8.43 -10.12
CA ARG A 243 -14.11 8.71 -9.64
C ARG A 243 -13.70 7.69 -8.56
N PRO A 244 -13.26 6.49 -8.94
CA PRO A 244 -13.06 5.37 -8.00
C PRO A 244 -11.89 5.59 -7.01
N PHE A 245 -11.02 6.57 -7.29
CA PHE A 245 -9.95 7.05 -6.41
C PHE A 245 -10.15 8.49 -5.90
N ALA A 246 -11.27 9.14 -6.21
CA ALA A 246 -11.57 10.41 -5.54
C ALA A 246 -12.06 10.14 -4.12
N LYS A 247 -11.88 11.15 -3.26
CA LYS A 247 -12.46 11.26 -1.92
C LYS A 247 -13.82 10.54 -1.90
N GLY A 248 -13.92 9.44 -1.16
CA GLY A 248 -15.25 8.96 -0.72
C GLY A 248 -15.95 10.15 -0.06
N PRO A 249 -17.29 10.27 -0.12
CA PRO A 249 -17.96 11.44 0.39
C PRO A 249 -17.52 11.70 1.84
N THR A 250 -16.69 12.72 2.02
CA THR A 250 -16.70 13.44 3.28
C THR A 250 -18.08 14.08 3.33
N MET A 251 -18.79 13.91 4.44
CA MET A 251 -19.91 14.80 4.74
C MET A 251 -19.43 16.23 4.43
N ASN A 252 -20.15 16.93 3.55
CA ASN A 252 -19.81 18.21 2.92
C ASN A 252 -19.05 18.09 1.60
N GLU A 253 -19.82 17.97 0.52
CA GLU A 253 -19.79 18.94 -0.58
C GLU A 253 -20.92 18.59 -1.58
N TYR A 254 -22.00 19.38 -1.55
CA TYR A 254 -23.03 19.36 -2.59
C TYR A 254 -22.70 20.46 -3.61
N THR A 255 -22.33 20.07 -4.83
CA THR A 255 -22.41 20.96 -5.99
C THR A 255 -23.66 20.60 -6.79
N VAL A 256 -24.57 21.56 -6.89
CA VAL A 256 -25.87 21.44 -7.56
C VAL A 256 -25.67 21.37 -9.07
N VAL A 257 -26.13 20.29 -9.70
CA VAL A 257 -26.49 20.26 -11.13
C VAL A 257 -27.85 19.56 -11.24
N LEU A 258 -28.85 20.29 -11.77
CA LEU A 258 -30.24 19.86 -11.91
C LEU A 258 -30.38 18.70 -12.93
N PRO A 259 -31.17 17.65 -12.65
CA PRO A 259 -31.59 16.68 -13.67
C PRO A 259 -33.01 16.96 -14.19
N ALA A 260 -33.23 16.61 -15.47
CA ALA A 260 -34.55 16.53 -16.10
C ALA A 260 -35.38 15.36 -15.53
N PRO A 261 -36.73 15.38 -15.63
CA PRO A 261 -37.59 14.68 -14.69
C PRO A 261 -37.84 13.22 -15.08
N VAL A 262 -37.77 12.32 -14.09
CA VAL A 262 -38.45 11.02 -14.12
C VAL A 262 -39.20 10.84 -12.81
N ALA A 263 -40.40 10.27 -12.94
CA ALA A 263 -41.54 10.32 -12.03
C ALA A 263 -41.29 9.93 -10.56
N MET A 264 -41.97 10.65 -9.66
CA MET A 264 -41.91 10.53 -8.21
C MET A 264 -42.65 9.30 -7.67
N PRO A 265 -42.11 8.64 -6.64
CA PRO A 265 -42.89 8.06 -5.54
C PRO A 265 -42.93 9.02 -4.35
N LEU A 266 -44.02 8.92 -3.58
CA LEU A 266 -44.47 9.79 -2.49
C LEU A 266 -43.38 10.16 -1.47
N ALA A 267 -43.37 11.45 -1.10
CA ALA A 267 -42.41 12.08 -0.20
C ALA A 267 -42.49 11.53 1.24
N PRO A 268 -41.35 11.26 1.90
CA PRO A 268 -41.28 11.21 3.36
C PRO A 268 -41.30 12.63 3.94
N VAL A 269 -42.02 12.81 5.05
CA VAL A 269 -42.07 14.05 5.83
C VAL A 269 -40.65 14.41 6.32
N PRO A 270 -40.19 15.66 6.18
CA PRO A 270 -38.84 16.05 6.62
C PRO A 270 -38.74 16.04 8.16
N PRO A 271 -37.65 15.54 8.74
CA PRO A 271 -37.36 15.80 10.15
C PRO A 271 -37.00 17.29 10.32
N ALA A 272 -37.43 17.87 11.43
CA ALA A 272 -37.22 19.26 11.78
C ALA A 272 -35.72 19.62 11.83
N ALA A 273 -35.42 20.84 11.41
CA ALA A 273 -34.09 21.44 11.40
C ALA A 273 -33.42 21.39 12.78
N GLY A 274 -32.34 20.61 12.88
CA GLY A 274 -31.31 20.73 13.91
C GLY A 274 -29.96 20.78 13.21
N SER A 275 -29.16 21.80 13.48
CA SER A 275 -27.78 21.92 13.02
C SER A 275 -26.99 20.64 13.36
N PRO A 276 -26.03 20.17 12.54
CA PRO A 276 -25.10 19.15 13.02
C PRO A 276 -24.34 19.74 14.21
N GLU A 277 -24.52 19.14 15.39
CA GLU A 277 -23.85 19.57 16.61
C GLU A 277 -22.33 19.43 16.42
N THR A 278 -21.64 20.55 16.18
CA THR A 278 -20.19 20.59 16.14
C THR A 278 -19.65 20.51 17.56
N MET A 279 -18.97 19.40 17.88
CA MET A 279 -18.30 19.20 19.17
C MET A 279 -16.87 19.74 19.10
N SER A 280 -16.51 20.64 20.02
CA SER A 280 -15.13 21.09 20.22
C SER A 280 -14.57 20.58 21.55
N VAL A 281 -13.26 20.36 21.58
CA VAL A 281 -12.54 19.91 22.79
C VAL A 281 -11.41 20.89 23.06
N THR A 282 -11.43 21.52 24.24
CA THR A 282 -10.33 22.36 24.71
C THR A 282 -9.46 21.54 25.67
N CYS A 283 -8.14 21.54 25.46
CA CYS A 283 -7.22 20.87 26.36
C CYS A 283 -5.94 21.69 26.57
N ASN A 284 -5.37 21.59 27.77
CA ASN A 284 -4.07 22.18 28.08
C ASN A 284 -2.96 21.27 27.52
N LEU A 285 -2.02 21.84 26.76
CA LEU A 285 -0.86 21.11 26.28
C LEU A 285 0.03 20.65 27.44
N HIS A 286 0.78 19.57 27.24
CA HIS A 286 1.73 19.10 28.24
C HIS A 286 2.80 20.19 28.50
N PRO A 287 3.21 20.46 29.76
CA PRO A 287 4.08 21.60 30.08
C PRO A 287 5.37 21.67 29.26
N LEU A 288 6.01 20.52 29.00
CA LEU A 288 7.22 20.45 28.17
C LEU A 288 6.96 20.81 26.69
N ILE A 289 5.77 20.51 26.18
CA ILE A 289 5.38 20.88 24.80
C ILE A 289 5.06 22.36 24.75
N ALA A 290 4.23 22.85 25.68
CA ALA A 290 3.89 24.27 25.78
C ALA A 290 5.16 25.14 25.87
N LYS A 291 6.16 24.73 26.66
CA LYS A 291 7.44 25.44 26.82
C LYS A 291 8.21 25.64 25.51
N VAL A 292 8.20 24.66 24.61
CA VAL A 292 8.99 24.73 23.36
C VAL A 292 8.21 25.28 22.18
N ALA A 293 6.88 25.11 22.18
CA ALA A 293 6.02 25.40 21.04
C ALA A 293 5.25 26.73 21.15
N ALA A 294 4.92 27.22 22.35
CA ALA A 294 3.93 28.30 22.52
C ALA A 294 4.30 29.60 21.79
N GLU A 295 5.54 30.10 21.95
CA GLU A 295 5.98 31.33 21.31
C GLU A 295 5.96 31.23 19.78
N ARG A 296 6.46 30.11 19.24
CA ARG A 296 6.49 29.82 17.80
C ARG A 296 5.08 29.75 17.23
N PHE A 297 4.22 29.00 17.89
CA PHE A 297 2.83 28.81 17.48
C PHE A 297 2.07 30.14 17.47
N ASN A 298 2.18 30.94 18.54
CA ASN A 298 1.53 32.25 18.63
C ASN A 298 2.08 33.27 17.62
N SER A 299 3.30 33.06 17.13
CA SER A 299 3.93 33.88 16.08
C SER A 299 3.64 33.38 14.67
N GLY A 300 2.80 32.34 14.50
CA GLY A 300 2.46 31.74 13.21
C GLY A 300 3.54 30.82 12.63
N LEU A 301 4.58 30.49 13.39
CA LEU A 301 5.65 29.57 13.01
C LEU A 301 5.25 28.12 13.33
N TYR A 302 4.18 27.65 12.71
CA TYR A 302 3.54 26.37 13.03
C TYR A 302 4.46 25.16 12.81
N VAL A 303 5.18 25.14 11.69
CA VAL A 303 6.13 24.08 11.33
C VAL A 303 7.22 23.95 12.39
N ASP A 304 7.83 25.07 12.80
CA ASP A 304 8.86 25.06 13.84
C ASP A 304 8.24 24.71 15.21
N ALA A 305 7.03 25.17 15.52
CA ALA A 305 6.35 24.80 16.77
C ALA A 305 6.17 23.27 16.89
N VAL A 306 5.69 22.62 15.81
CA VAL A 306 5.50 21.18 15.74
C VAL A 306 6.84 20.44 15.75
N ALA A 307 7.82 20.91 14.96
CA ALA A 307 9.16 20.33 14.92
C ALA A 307 9.81 20.32 16.32
N ARG A 308 9.75 21.43 17.05
CA ARG A 308 10.27 21.52 18.42
C ARG A 308 9.50 20.65 19.41
N ALA A 309 8.18 20.54 19.25
CA ALA A 309 7.37 19.66 20.09
C ALA A 309 7.81 18.19 19.96
N PHE A 310 7.95 17.68 18.73
CA PHE A 310 8.37 16.29 18.54
C PHE A 310 9.87 16.07 18.81
N GLN A 311 10.72 17.08 18.62
CA GLN A 311 12.11 17.05 19.10
C GLN A 311 12.16 16.91 20.63
N ALA A 312 11.28 17.60 21.37
CA ALA A 312 11.19 17.44 22.81
C ALA A 312 10.72 16.03 23.21
N VAL A 313 9.78 15.43 22.47
CA VAL A 313 9.35 14.03 22.68
C VAL A 313 10.52 13.08 22.51
N GLU A 314 11.25 13.20 21.39
CA GLU A 314 12.44 12.40 21.09
C GLU A 314 13.49 12.51 22.21
N TYR A 315 13.84 13.73 22.60
CA TYR A 315 14.81 13.98 23.66
C TYR A 315 14.40 13.35 25.00
N ARG A 316 13.11 13.44 25.35
CA ARG A 316 12.59 12.81 26.58
C ARG A 316 12.67 11.29 26.52
N VAL A 317 12.38 10.68 25.37
CA VAL A 317 12.53 9.24 25.16
C VAL A 317 14.01 8.83 25.30
N GLN A 318 14.95 9.57 24.70
CA GLN A 318 16.39 9.29 24.82
C GLN A 318 16.82 9.29 26.30
N THR A 319 16.39 10.31 27.04
CA THR A 319 16.77 10.52 28.44
C THR A 319 16.23 9.39 29.31
N LEU A 320 14.95 9.03 29.16
CA LEU A 320 14.36 7.95 29.95
C LEU A 320 14.92 6.57 29.54
N ALA A 321 15.16 6.33 28.25
CA ALA A 321 15.65 5.03 27.79
C ALA A 321 17.15 4.82 28.08
N GLY A 322 17.90 5.91 28.30
CA GLY A 322 19.36 5.89 28.40
C GLY A 322 20.01 5.46 27.09
N VAL A 323 19.44 5.87 25.96
CA VAL A 323 19.83 5.42 24.62
C VAL A 323 20.18 6.64 23.78
N ASN A 324 21.41 6.67 23.25
CA ASN A 324 21.91 7.78 22.44
C ASN A 324 21.64 7.56 20.94
N GLU A 325 20.39 7.24 20.62
CA GLU A 325 19.95 6.96 19.24
C GLU A 325 18.85 7.96 18.88
N ILE A 326 18.58 8.17 17.60
CA ILE A 326 17.58 9.15 17.12
C ILE A 326 16.52 8.49 16.24
N GLY A 327 15.46 9.25 16.00
CA GLY A 327 14.45 8.93 15.02
C GLY A 327 13.65 7.67 15.36
N GLU A 328 13.17 7.01 14.32
CA GLU A 328 12.40 5.77 14.44
C GLU A 328 13.16 4.64 15.14
N ARG A 329 14.49 4.64 15.00
CA ARG A 329 15.35 3.61 15.58
C ARG A 329 15.41 3.72 17.11
N LEU A 330 15.45 4.94 17.64
CA LEU A 330 15.28 5.19 19.07
C LEU A 330 13.95 4.63 19.57
N MET A 331 12.84 4.94 18.88
CA MET A 331 11.50 4.48 19.29
C MET A 331 11.40 2.96 19.27
N GLY A 332 12.02 2.31 18.28
CA GLY A 332 12.14 0.86 18.20
C GLY A 332 12.87 0.25 19.40
N ILE A 333 14.01 0.83 19.81
CA ILE A 333 14.80 0.35 20.94
C ILE A 333 14.13 0.66 22.29
N ALA A 334 13.51 1.84 22.42
CA ALA A 334 12.93 2.29 23.68
C ALA A 334 11.66 1.51 24.06
N PHE A 335 10.79 1.23 23.09
CA PHE A 335 9.48 0.62 23.33
C PHE A 335 9.35 -0.83 22.84
N GLY A 336 10.33 -1.34 22.10
CA GLY A 336 10.31 -2.71 21.58
C GLY A 336 10.51 -3.76 22.66
N ALA A 337 9.69 -4.81 22.63
CA ALA A 337 9.67 -5.89 23.63
C ALA A 337 10.36 -7.20 23.18
N LYS A 338 11.10 -7.18 22.06
CA LYS A 338 11.81 -8.36 21.52
C LYS A 338 13.23 -7.98 21.08
N PRO A 339 14.26 -8.77 21.42
CA PRO A 339 14.21 -10.04 22.17
C PRO A 339 14.11 -9.91 23.70
N GLY A 340 14.17 -8.70 24.27
CA GLY A 340 14.09 -8.45 25.71
C GLY A 340 12.98 -7.44 26.07
N PRO A 341 12.69 -7.23 27.37
CA PRO A 341 11.63 -6.33 27.80
C PRO A 341 11.89 -4.89 27.34
N PRO A 342 10.83 -4.11 27.09
CA PRO A 342 10.94 -2.73 26.64
C PRO A 342 11.62 -1.86 27.70
N LYS A 343 12.47 -0.94 27.26
CA LYS A 343 13.16 0.00 28.16
C LYS A 343 12.21 1.00 28.81
N LEU A 344 11.10 1.32 28.14
CA LEU A 344 10.06 2.24 28.61
C LEU A 344 8.70 1.56 28.56
N THR A 345 7.93 1.66 29.65
CA THR A 345 6.57 1.13 29.76
C THR A 345 5.56 2.26 29.94
N VAL A 346 5.01 2.69 28.82
CA VAL A 346 4.06 3.81 28.75
C VAL A 346 2.60 3.35 28.69
N THR A 347 2.30 2.08 28.98
CA THR A 347 0.96 1.47 28.96
C THR A 347 0.15 1.77 30.23
N ARG A 348 -1.18 1.76 30.13
CA ARG A 348 -2.10 1.86 31.28
C ARG A 348 -2.84 0.55 31.56
N SER A 349 -3.05 -0.25 30.53
CA SER A 349 -3.79 -1.50 30.60
C SER A 349 -2.98 -2.58 31.30
N THR A 350 -3.69 -3.51 31.92
CA THR A 350 -3.14 -4.73 32.52
C THR A 350 -3.79 -5.95 31.88
N GLY A 351 -3.25 -7.15 32.13
CA GLY A 351 -3.83 -8.40 31.62
C GLY A 351 -3.73 -8.54 30.10
N GLY A 352 -4.73 -9.17 29.48
CA GLY A 352 -4.70 -9.56 28.06
C GLY A 352 -4.56 -8.42 27.05
N SER A 353 -4.87 -7.18 27.43
CA SER A 353 -4.75 -5.99 26.54
C SER A 353 -3.38 -5.31 26.60
N LEU A 354 -2.52 -5.69 27.55
CA LEU A 354 -1.21 -5.05 27.76
C LEU A 354 -0.32 -5.16 26.53
N GLU A 355 -0.22 -6.35 25.92
CA GLU A 355 0.65 -6.56 24.76
C GLU A 355 0.20 -5.74 23.55
N SER A 356 -1.11 -5.68 23.29
CA SER A 356 -1.67 -4.87 22.20
C SER A 356 -1.43 -3.38 22.42
N GLU A 357 -1.62 -2.86 23.63
CA GLU A 357 -1.34 -1.46 23.95
C GLU A 357 0.15 -1.15 23.87
N GLN A 358 1.01 -2.07 24.33
CA GLN A 358 2.47 -1.94 24.24
C GLN A 358 2.92 -1.77 22.79
N ASN A 359 2.48 -2.68 21.92
CA ASN A 359 2.81 -2.65 20.49
C ASN A 359 2.21 -1.41 19.81
N GLY A 360 0.96 -1.08 20.12
CA GLY A 360 0.30 0.12 19.59
C GLY A 360 1.03 1.40 19.98
N MET A 361 1.41 1.55 21.24
CA MET A 361 2.18 2.71 21.69
C MET A 361 3.54 2.79 21.00
N GLN A 362 4.26 1.67 20.84
CA GLN A 362 5.50 1.64 20.05
C GLN A 362 5.27 2.19 18.63
N PHE A 363 4.20 1.76 17.96
CA PHE A 363 3.88 2.23 16.61
C PHE A 363 3.47 3.70 16.58
N LEU A 364 2.74 4.19 17.57
CA LEU A 364 2.38 5.61 17.66
C LEU A 364 3.62 6.50 17.83
N PHE A 365 4.54 6.16 18.72
CA PHE A 365 5.79 6.92 18.90
C PHE A 365 6.67 6.88 17.65
N LYS A 366 6.82 5.69 17.05
CA LYS A 366 7.60 5.52 15.80
C LYS A 366 6.96 6.28 14.64
N GLY A 367 5.66 6.13 14.45
CA GLY A 367 4.88 6.79 13.40
C GLY A 367 4.88 8.30 13.55
N ALA A 368 4.72 8.84 14.77
CA ALA A 368 4.83 10.27 15.02
C ALA A 368 6.19 10.84 14.61
N THR A 369 7.26 10.07 14.82
CA THR A 369 8.61 10.46 14.41
C THR A 369 8.77 10.43 12.88
N GLY A 370 8.35 9.35 12.24
CA GLY A 370 8.43 9.20 10.79
C GLY A 370 7.55 10.18 10.01
N ALA A 371 6.30 10.37 10.44
CA ALA A 371 5.29 11.13 9.71
C ALA A 371 5.21 12.61 10.11
N LEU A 372 5.47 12.96 11.36
CA LEU A 372 5.25 14.33 11.85
C LEU A 372 6.57 15.08 12.08
N ARG A 373 7.55 14.45 12.73
CA ARG A 373 8.85 15.08 12.98
C ARG A 373 9.71 15.15 11.71
N ASN A 374 9.95 14.02 11.06
CA ASN A 374 10.98 13.92 10.03
C ASN A 374 10.76 14.85 8.83
N PRO A 375 9.54 15.00 8.27
CA PRO A 375 9.31 15.95 7.19
C PRO A 375 9.64 17.39 7.59
N ARG A 376 9.34 17.79 8.82
CA ARG A 376 9.59 19.15 9.33
C ARG A 376 11.05 19.41 9.72
N MET A 377 11.87 18.36 9.80
CA MET A 377 13.28 18.46 10.17
C MET A 377 14.23 18.19 8.99
N HIS A 378 13.77 17.46 7.97
CA HIS A 378 14.60 16.94 6.89
C HIS A 378 13.94 17.05 5.51
N GLY A 379 12.63 17.34 5.45
CA GLY A 379 11.88 17.52 4.22
C GLY A 379 11.92 18.97 3.72
N PRO A 380 11.23 19.27 2.60
CA PRO A 380 11.10 20.62 2.08
C PRO A 380 10.36 21.54 3.08
N ASP A 381 10.60 22.85 2.99
CA ASP A 381 9.95 23.87 3.83
C ASP A 381 8.46 24.08 3.45
N GLU A 382 7.63 23.08 3.75
CA GLU A 382 6.19 23.13 3.61
C GLU A 382 5.54 23.86 4.79
N LYS A 383 4.40 24.52 4.55
CA LYS A 383 3.67 25.25 5.61
C LYS A 383 2.58 24.38 6.21
N ASP A 384 2.58 24.25 7.53
CA ASP A 384 1.47 23.68 8.28
C ASP A 384 0.30 24.66 8.37
N ALA A 385 -0.91 24.14 8.18
CA ALA A 385 -2.12 24.87 8.56
C ALA A 385 -2.21 24.97 10.10
N ARG A 386 -2.89 26.01 10.60
CA ARG A 386 -2.97 26.27 12.04
C ARG A 386 -3.67 25.13 12.79
N ASP A 387 -4.81 24.70 12.27
CA ASP A 387 -5.63 23.61 12.82
C ASP A 387 -4.87 22.29 12.85
N GLU A 388 -4.18 21.94 11.76
CA GLU A 388 -3.33 20.75 11.71
C GLU A 388 -2.20 20.82 12.75
N ALA A 389 -1.55 21.98 12.89
CA ALA A 389 -0.53 22.20 13.91
C ALA A 389 -1.09 22.09 15.34
N GLU A 390 -2.31 22.55 15.60
CA GLU A 390 -2.99 22.35 16.89
C GLU A 390 -3.17 20.86 17.18
N GLU A 391 -3.67 20.07 16.23
CA GLU A 391 -3.86 18.63 16.36
C GLU A 391 -2.54 17.91 16.64
N MET A 392 -1.48 18.27 15.92
CA MET A 392 -0.15 17.70 16.11
C MET A 392 0.47 18.04 17.46
N LEU A 393 0.28 19.27 17.96
CA LEU A 393 0.73 19.69 19.29
C LEU A 393 -0.05 18.98 20.41
N VAL A 394 -1.35 18.75 20.22
CA VAL A 394 -2.18 17.95 21.11
C VAL A 394 -1.69 16.51 21.11
N PHE A 395 -1.35 15.94 19.96
CA PHE A 395 -0.82 14.59 19.87
C PHE A 395 0.57 14.45 20.51
N ALA A 396 1.49 15.39 20.28
CA ALA A 396 2.77 15.43 20.99
C ALA A 396 2.58 15.53 22.51
N SER A 397 1.59 16.31 22.96
CA SER A 397 1.21 16.41 24.38
C SER A 397 0.65 15.09 24.92
N PHE A 398 -0.15 14.38 24.15
CA PHE A 398 -0.62 13.04 24.51
C PHE A 398 0.56 12.08 24.71
N LEU A 399 1.52 12.04 23.78
CA LEU A 399 2.71 11.19 23.90
C LEU A 399 3.55 11.54 25.14
N MET A 400 3.74 12.82 25.44
CA MET A 400 4.41 13.25 26.67
C MET A 400 3.69 12.76 27.94
N ARG A 401 2.36 12.83 27.97
CA ARG A 401 1.57 12.31 29.10
C ARG A 401 1.66 10.80 29.25
N ARG A 402 1.92 10.07 28.15
CA ARG A 402 2.19 8.64 28.20
C ARG A 402 3.58 8.36 28.78
N LEU A 403 4.56 9.23 28.53
CA LEU A 403 5.88 9.18 29.16
C LEU A 403 5.86 9.54 30.65
N ASP A 404 4.96 10.42 31.09
CA ASP A 404 4.77 10.74 32.52
C ASP A 404 4.52 9.47 33.35
N ILE A 405 3.77 8.49 32.81
CA ILE A 405 3.49 7.22 33.47
C ILE A 405 4.79 6.48 33.83
N GLU A 406 5.76 6.45 32.91
CA GLU A 406 7.05 5.79 33.14
C GLU A 406 7.90 6.58 34.12
N ASP A 407 7.91 7.90 34.00
CA ASP A 407 8.66 8.81 34.88
C ASP A 407 8.15 8.73 36.34
N ASP A 408 6.84 8.72 36.53
CA ASP A 408 6.20 8.60 37.84
C ASP A 408 6.46 7.23 38.48
N LYS A 409 6.42 6.13 37.69
CA LYS A 409 6.81 4.80 38.17
C LYS A 409 8.25 4.77 38.67
N ARG A 410 9.18 5.40 37.95
CA ARG A 410 10.60 5.46 38.33
C ARG A 410 10.82 6.30 39.58
N LYS A 411 10.14 7.45 39.69
CA LYS A 411 10.19 8.29 40.90
C LYS A 411 9.64 7.55 42.11
N ALA A 412 8.53 6.82 41.94
CA ALA A 412 7.96 5.99 43.00
C ALA A 412 8.93 4.87 43.44
N ALA A 413 9.59 4.19 42.48
CA ALA A 413 10.59 3.18 42.78
C ALA A 413 11.85 3.74 43.47
N ALA A 414 12.26 4.96 43.12
CA ALA A 414 13.40 5.65 43.75
C ALA A 414 13.08 6.24 45.14
N SER A 415 11.79 6.41 45.47
CA SER A 415 11.32 6.98 46.74
C SER A 415 10.81 5.93 47.74
N GLY A 416 10.89 4.63 47.39
CA GLY A 416 10.57 3.52 48.28
C GLY A 416 11.69 3.26 49.29
N PRO A 417 11.38 2.69 50.48
CA PRO A 417 12.31 2.55 51.61
C PRO A 417 13.50 1.62 51.34
#